data_AF-N9E3A3-F1
#
_entry.id   AF-N9E3A3-F1
#
_cell.length_a   1.000
_cell.length_b   1.000
_cell.length_c   1.000
_cell.angle_alpha   90.00
_cell.angle_beta   90.00
_cell.angle_gamma   90.00
#
_symmetry.space_group_name_H-M   'P 1'
#
loop_
_entity.id
_entity.type
_entity.pdbx_description
1 polymer ?
#
loop_
_entity_poly.entity_id
_entity_poly.type
_entity_poly.pdbx_seq_one_letter_code
_entity_poly.pdbx_strand_id
1 'polypeptide(L)'
;MFFKILIVLIIVVITNSCSKISSQNYETKVDVIFDKSIDNKDLKIVVNPYGYLLDGYELKKYIGKTNNYTVLFKEGRMQNYKKEDINTFSDYYIYAKYKNQYAKMKYTNSLVMGSNQTDIRIFINIFDNLVYLSSSETVLSPEAIHQNSFKNKQDFDQVDTKFLKILDDLN
;
A
#
# COMPACT_ATOMS: atom_id res chain seq x y z
N MET A 1 -29.43 -10.29 49.42
CA MET A 1 -29.91 -9.74 48.12
C MET A 1 -28.89 -8.81 47.48
N PHE A 2 -28.30 -7.87 48.24
CA PHE A 2 -27.26 -6.94 47.77
C PHE A 2 -26.02 -7.59 47.13
N PHE A 3 -25.50 -8.69 47.68
CA PHE A 3 -24.34 -9.39 47.11
C PHE A 3 -24.57 -9.95 45.70
N LYS A 4 -25.80 -10.37 45.37
CA LYS A 4 -26.14 -10.85 44.02
C LYS A 4 -26.20 -9.71 43.00
N ILE A 5 -26.66 -8.54 43.42
CA ILE A 5 -26.72 -7.33 42.56
C ILE A 5 -25.32 -6.83 42.24
N LEU A 6 -24.40 -6.86 43.21
CA LEU A 6 -23.01 -6.43 43.03
C LEU A 6 -22.26 -7.30 42.01
N ILE A 7 -22.45 -8.63 42.05
CA ILE A 7 -21.81 -9.56 41.11
C ILE A 7 -22.31 -9.33 39.67
N VAL A 8 -23.61 -9.10 39.48
CA VAL A 8 -24.18 -8.79 38.16
C VAL A 8 -23.61 -7.49 37.61
N LEU A 9 -23.43 -6.47 38.46
CA LEU A 9 -22.84 -5.19 38.05
C LEU A 9 -21.38 -5.33 37.61
N ILE A 10 -20.59 -6.12 38.31
CA ILE A 10 -19.19 -6.40 37.94
C ILE A 10 -19.13 -7.13 36.59
N ILE A 11 -19.99 -8.12 36.36
CA ILE A 11 -20.05 -8.85 35.07
C ILE A 11 -20.42 -7.91 33.92
N VAL A 12 -21.39 -6.99 34.12
CA VAL A 12 -21.80 -6.01 33.11
C VAL A 12 -20.69 -4.99 32.79
N VAL A 13 -19.91 -4.59 33.79
CA VAL A 13 -18.76 -3.69 33.59
C VAL A 13 -17.63 -4.40 32.86
N ILE A 14 -17.33 -5.65 33.20
CA ILE A 14 -16.29 -6.45 32.54
C ILE A 14 -16.66 -6.75 31.08
N THR A 15 -17.91 -7.12 30.79
CA THR A 15 -18.36 -7.39 29.41
C THR A 15 -18.39 -6.14 28.54
N ASN A 16 -18.72 -4.96 29.09
CA ASN A 16 -18.64 -3.69 28.37
C ASN A 16 -17.20 -3.13 28.26
N SER A 17 -16.28 -3.57 29.12
CA SER A 17 -14.87 -3.17 29.05
C SER A 17 -14.07 -4.06 28.09
N CYS A 18 -14.48 -5.32 27.91
CA CYS A 18 -13.83 -6.27 27.01
C CYS A 18 -14.13 -6.02 25.52
N SER A 19 -15.16 -5.23 25.19
CA SER A 19 -15.49 -4.84 23.81
C SER A 19 -14.68 -3.64 23.29
N LYS A 20 -13.81 -3.06 24.13
CA LYS A 20 -12.83 -2.03 23.73
C LYS A 20 -11.40 -2.57 23.74
N ILE A 21 -11.20 -3.81 23.26
CA ILE A 21 -9.90 -4.19 22.72
C ILE A 21 -9.65 -3.21 21.58
N SER A 22 -8.86 -2.19 21.90
CA SER A 22 -8.45 -1.10 21.04
C SER A 22 -8.18 -1.64 19.64
N SER A 23 -9.11 -1.42 18.70
CA SER A 23 -8.76 -1.35 17.29
C SER A 23 -7.81 -0.17 17.20
N GLN A 24 -6.50 -0.42 17.29
CA GLN A 24 -5.52 0.63 17.07
C GLN A 24 -5.83 1.20 15.69
N ASN A 25 -6.32 2.44 15.66
CA ASN A 25 -6.60 3.16 14.43
C ASN A 25 -5.24 3.56 13.85
N TYR A 26 -4.58 2.63 13.18
CA TYR A 26 -3.32 2.91 12.51
C TYR A 26 -3.58 3.96 11.44
N GLU A 27 -2.85 5.07 11.51
CA GLU A 27 -2.94 6.12 10.52
C GLU A 27 -2.39 5.60 9.18
N THR A 28 -2.96 6.07 8.07
CA THR A 28 -2.49 5.74 6.73
C THR A 28 -2.32 7.02 5.96
N LYS A 29 -1.10 7.24 5.49
CA LYS A 29 -0.71 8.37 4.65
C LYS A 29 -0.09 7.83 3.38
N VAL A 30 -0.50 8.36 2.24
CA VAL A 30 0.05 8.01 0.94
C VAL A 30 0.38 9.29 0.20
N ASP A 31 1.65 9.47 -0.14
CA ASP A 31 2.16 10.61 -0.90
C ASP A 31 2.77 10.12 -2.21
N VAL A 32 2.46 10.79 -3.31
CA VAL A 32 3.12 10.57 -4.62
C VAL A 32 3.86 11.85 -4.99
N ILE A 33 5.17 11.73 -5.17
CA ILE A 33 6.11 12.83 -5.37
C ILE A 33 6.78 12.62 -6.72
N PHE A 34 6.92 13.70 -7.50
CA PHE A 34 7.35 13.62 -8.89
C PHE A 34 8.58 14.49 -9.11
N ASP A 35 9.48 14.01 -9.97
CA ASP A 35 10.40 14.90 -10.67
C ASP A 35 9.60 15.92 -11.49
N LYS A 36 10.04 17.18 -11.49
CA LYS A 36 9.35 18.30 -12.17
C LYS A 36 9.22 18.12 -13.68
N SER A 37 10.05 17.29 -14.28
CA SER A 37 10.05 16.99 -15.72
C SER A 37 8.97 15.97 -16.13
N ILE A 38 8.28 15.35 -15.18
CA ILE A 38 7.25 14.34 -15.44
C ILE A 38 5.87 15.00 -15.50
N ASP A 39 5.19 14.84 -16.64
CA ASP A 39 3.76 15.17 -16.74
C ASP A 39 2.93 14.15 -15.96
N ASN A 40 2.34 14.57 -14.85
CA ASN A 40 1.60 13.68 -13.98
C ASN A 40 0.24 13.23 -14.57
N LYS A 41 -0.27 13.85 -15.64
CA LYS A 41 -1.58 13.48 -16.22
C LYS A 41 -1.58 12.07 -16.82
N ASP A 42 -0.44 11.66 -17.37
CA ASP A 42 -0.26 10.35 -18.00
C ASP A 42 0.03 9.24 -16.98
N LEU A 43 0.16 9.59 -15.69
CA LEU A 43 0.51 8.63 -14.65
C LEU A 43 -0.74 8.01 -14.02
N LYS A 44 -0.70 6.68 -13.87
CA LYS A 44 -1.68 5.89 -13.13
C LYS A 44 -0.95 5.02 -12.14
N ILE A 45 -1.40 4.96 -10.89
CA ILE A 45 -0.80 4.15 -9.84
C ILE A 45 -1.87 3.32 -9.15
N VAL A 46 -1.61 2.02 -9.02
CA VAL A 46 -2.38 1.12 -8.17
C VAL A 46 -1.46 0.44 -7.16
N VAL A 47 -1.99 0.20 -5.97
CA VAL A 47 -1.32 -0.57 -4.93
C VAL A 47 -2.03 -1.91 -4.73
N ASN A 48 -1.26 -2.97 -4.59
CA ASN A 48 -1.73 -4.32 -4.33
C ASN A 48 -1.06 -4.84 -3.04
N PRO A 49 -1.84 -5.07 -1.98
CA PRO A 49 -1.32 -5.72 -0.77
C PRO A 49 -0.82 -7.14 -1.06
N TYR A 50 0.37 -7.48 -0.56
CA TYR A 50 0.92 -8.83 -0.58
C TYR A 50 1.62 -9.17 0.74
N GLY A 51 1.68 -10.46 1.08
CA GLY A 51 2.44 -10.91 2.25
C GLY A 51 1.54 -11.41 3.36
N TYR A 52 1.50 -10.73 4.50
CA TYR A 52 0.86 -11.22 5.74
C TYR A 52 -0.33 -10.36 6.18
N LEU A 53 -1.37 -10.96 6.75
CA LEU A 53 -2.37 -10.23 7.56
C LEU A 53 -2.05 -10.42 9.05
N LEU A 54 -2.18 -9.36 9.84
CA LEU A 54 -2.25 -9.48 11.31
C LEU A 54 -3.67 -9.80 11.77
N ASP A 55 -3.74 -10.54 12.89
CA ASP A 55 -4.91 -10.62 13.76
C ASP A 55 -4.43 -10.22 15.17
N GLY A 56 -4.70 -8.98 15.58
CA GLY A 56 -4.09 -8.38 16.76
C GLY A 56 -2.61 -8.04 16.56
N TYR A 57 -1.74 -8.50 17.46
CA TYR A 57 -0.28 -8.27 17.45
C TYR A 57 0.54 -9.42 16.85
N GLU A 58 -0.10 -10.49 16.37
CA GLU A 58 0.59 -11.70 15.88
C GLU A 58 0.48 -11.85 14.35
N LEU A 59 1.62 -12.12 13.69
CA LEU A 59 1.75 -12.48 12.27
C LEU A 59 1.06 -13.81 12.00
N LYS A 60 -0.27 -13.78 11.86
CA LYS A 60 -1.09 -15.00 11.92
C LYS A 60 -1.21 -15.72 10.58
N LYS A 61 -1.08 -15.03 9.44
CA LYS A 61 -1.29 -15.68 8.13
C LYS A 61 -0.62 -14.98 6.95
N TYR A 62 0.25 -15.72 6.24
CA TYR A 62 0.69 -15.36 4.89
C TYR A 62 -0.51 -15.49 3.94
N ILE A 63 -0.96 -14.38 3.38
CA ILE A 63 -2.03 -14.29 2.37
C ILE A 63 -1.51 -14.38 0.93
N GLY A 64 -0.19 -14.27 0.73
CA GLY A 64 0.40 -14.24 -0.60
C GLY A 64 -0.02 -13.01 -1.40
N LYS A 65 -0.06 -13.12 -2.73
CA LYS A 65 -0.53 -12.04 -3.61
C LYS A 65 -2.06 -11.97 -3.57
N THR A 66 -2.61 -10.82 -3.19
CA THR A 66 -4.06 -10.64 -3.20
C THR A 66 -4.55 -10.23 -4.60
N ASN A 67 -5.82 -10.48 -4.88
CA ASN A 67 -6.47 -10.01 -6.11
C ASN A 67 -7.03 -8.58 -5.98
N ASN A 68 -6.90 -7.98 -4.80
CA ASN A 68 -7.43 -6.67 -4.45
C ASN A 68 -6.44 -5.58 -4.85
N TYR A 69 -6.94 -4.43 -5.26
CA TYR A 69 -6.11 -3.28 -5.57
C TYR A 69 -6.83 -2.00 -5.14
N THR A 70 -6.02 -0.99 -4.86
CA THR A 70 -6.49 0.36 -4.58
C THR A 70 -5.87 1.29 -5.60
N VAL A 71 -6.70 2.07 -6.29
CA VAL A 71 -6.21 3.12 -7.19
C VAL A 71 -5.77 4.30 -6.33
N LEU A 72 -4.51 4.69 -6.45
CA LEU A 72 -3.93 5.78 -5.66
C LEU A 72 -3.90 7.09 -6.45
N PHE A 73 -3.57 7.01 -7.74
CA PHE A 73 -3.33 8.19 -8.57
C PHE A 73 -3.79 7.93 -10.00
N LYS A 74 -4.48 8.91 -10.59
CA LYS A 74 -4.78 8.97 -12.03
C LYS A 74 -5.22 10.40 -12.40
N GLU A 75 -5.18 10.75 -13.68
CA GLU A 75 -5.61 12.06 -14.18
C GLU A 75 -4.91 13.25 -13.48
N GLY A 76 -3.64 13.08 -13.10
CA GLY A 76 -2.88 14.12 -12.42
C GLY A 76 -3.26 14.39 -10.96
N ARG A 77 -4.05 13.52 -10.32
CA ARG A 77 -4.51 13.71 -8.92
C ARG A 77 -4.58 12.41 -8.12
N MET A 78 -4.39 12.55 -6.81
CA MET A 78 -4.67 11.49 -5.83
C MET A 78 -6.16 11.14 -5.86
N GLN A 79 -6.45 9.85 -5.79
CA GLN A 79 -7.82 9.33 -5.73
C GLN A 79 -8.26 9.15 -4.28
N ASN A 80 -9.57 9.22 -4.04
CA ASN A 80 -10.13 8.85 -2.76
C ASN A 80 -10.02 7.33 -2.59
N TYR A 81 -9.49 6.90 -1.46
CA TYR A 81 -9.41 5.49 -1.07
C TYR A 81 -9.86 5.32 0.37
N LYS A 82 -10.32 4.11 0.67
CA LYS A 82 -10.61 3.70 2.04
C LYS A 82 -9.31 3.28 2.72
N LYS A 83 -9.09 3.76 3.94
CA LYS A 83 -7.82 3.48 4.66
C LYS A 83 -7.66 1.98 4.85
N GLU A 84 -8.72 1.26 5.18
CA GLU A 84 -8.75 -0.19 5.37
C GLU A 84 -8.30 -1.01 4.14
N ASP A 85 -8.40 -0.48 2.93
CA ASP A 85 -7.94 -1.18 1.71
C ASP A 85 -6.42 -1.17 1.56
N ILE A 86 -5.76 -0.21 2.22
CA ILE A 86 -4.29 -0.05 2.25
C ILE A 86 -3.75 -0.51 3.61
N ASN A 87 -4.45 -0.21 4.70
CA ASN A 87 -4.08 -0.41 6.09
C ASN A 87 -4.24 -1.87 6.51
N THR A 88 -3.42 -2.71 5.92
CA THR A 88 -3.17 -4.06 6.39
C THR A 88 -1.68 -4.15 6.68
N PHE A 89 -1.27 -4.90 7.70
CA PHE A 89 0.13 -5.23 7.99
C PHE A 89 0.77 -6.14 6.92
N SER A 90 0.48 -5.85 5.66
CA SER A 90 1.01 -6.47 4.47
C SER A 90 2.01 -5.51 3.84
N ASP A 91 3.03 -6.05 3.19
CA ASP A 91 3.81 -5.28 2.22
C ASP A 91 2.95 -4.98 0.98
N TYR A 92 3.47 -4.17 0.08
CA TYR A 92 2.75 -3.76 -1.12
C TYR A 92 3.57 -3.96 -2.39
N TYR A 93 2.89 -4.37 -3.46
CA TYR A 93 3.36 -4.10 -4.80
C TYR A 93 2.70 -2.82 -5.27
N ILE A 94 3.54 -1.89 -5.70
CA ILE A 94 3.11 -0.66 -6.35
C ILE A 94 3.30 -0.86 -7.84
N TYR A 95 2.22 -0.78 -8.60
CA TYR A 95 2.25 -0.81 -10.05
C TYR A 95 1.91 0.57 -10.58
N ALA A 96 2.68 1.03 -11.55
CA ALA A 96 2.44 2.31 -12.20
C ALA A 96 2.45 2.15 -13.71
N LYS A 97 1.65 2.97 -14.38
CA LYS A 97 1.70 3.18 -15.82
C LYS A 97 1.99 4.65 -16.08
N TYR A 98 2.97 4.92 -16.92
CA TYR A 98 3.31 6.25 -17.41
C TYR A 98 3.35 6.20 -18.92
N LYS A 99 2.46 6.95 -19.59
CA LYS A 99 2.25 6.85 -21.04
C LYS A 99 1.98 5.40 -21.45
N ASN A 100 2.86 4.79 -22.25
CA ASN A 100 2.73 3.42 -22.75
C ASN A 100 3.63 2.41 -22.02
N GLN A 101 4.30 2.83 -20.94
CA GLN A 101 5.23 2.00 -20.17
C GLN A 101 4.72 1.76 -18.77
N TYR A 102 5.25 0.71 -18.14
CA TYR A 102 4.82 0.23 -16.83
C TYR A 102 6.02 0.05 -15.92
N ALA A 103 5.80 0.28 -14.62
CA ALA A 103 6.79 0.04 -13.58
C ALA A 103 6.14 -0.74 -12.43
N LYS A 104 6.96 -1.46 -11.67
CA LYS A 104 6.56 -2.18 -10.48
C LYS A 104 7.66 -2.04 -9.42
N MET A 105 7.25 -1.85 -8.17
CA MET A 105 8.16 -1.81 -7.03
C MET A 105 7.55 -2.57 -5.85
N LYS A 106 8.39 -3.25 -5.07
CA LYS A 106 8.03 -3.75 -3.74
C LYS A 106 8.17 -2.62 -2.72
N TYR A 107 7.18 -2.46 -1.86
CA TYR A 107 7.18 -1.47 -0.79
C TYR A 107 6.92 -2.16 0.54
N THR A 108 7.85 -2.02 1.48
CA THR A 108 7.72 -2.58 2.81
C THR A 108 6.84 -1.68 3.66
N ASN A 109 5.81 -2.25 4.29
CA ASN A 109 4.95 -1.48 5.17
C ASN A 109 5.70 -1.11 6.46
N SER A 110 5.67 0.17 6.83
CA SER A 110 6.23 0.67 8.08
C SER A 110 5.66 -0.01 9.32
N LEU A 111 4.40 -0.46 9.29
CA LEU A 111 3.80 -1.24 10.38
C LEU A 111 4.52 -2.57 10.61
N VAL A 112 4.97 -3.25 9.54
CA VAL A 112 5.77 -4.49 9.63
C VAL A 112 7.15 -4.22 10.23
N MET A 113 7.63 -2.97 10.13
CA MET A 113 8.88 -2.51 10.74
C MET A 113 8.71 -1.99 12.18
N GLY A 114 7.51 -2.12 12.78
CA GLY A 114 7.23 -1.69 14.15
C GLY A 114 6.75 -0.24 14.29
N SER A 115 6.44 0.44 13.18
CA SER A 115 5.77 1.74 13.22
C SER A 115 4.31 1.62 13.70
N ASN A 116 3.73 2.74 14.14
CA ASN A 116 2.31 2.86 14.50
C ASN A 116 1.45 3.48 13.37
N GLN A 117 2.04 3.70 12.19
CA GLN A 117 1.36 4.21 11.01
C GLN A 117 1.87 3.52 9.74
N THR A 118 1.01 3.46 8.73
CA THR A 118 1.38 3.14 7.35
C THR A 118 1.70 4.46 6.62
N ASP A 119 2.99 4.71 6.32
CA ASP A 119 3.44 5.87 5.50
C ASP A 119 3.99 5.34 4.17
N ILE A 120 3.22 5.51 3.08
CA ILE A 120 3.62 5.11 1.73
C ILE A 120 4.05 6.34 0.95
N ARG A 121 5.33 6.43 0.63
CA ARG A 121 5.87 7.50 -0.21
C ARG A 121 6.37 6.94 -1.53
N ILE A 122 5.75 7.38 -2.62
CA ILE A 122 6.03 6.91 -3.96
C ILE A 122 6.70 8.03 -4.73
N PHE A 123 7.97 7.85 -5.08
CA PHE A 123 8.74 8.79 -5.86
C PHE A 123 8.79 8.33 -7.31
N ILE A 124 8.39 9.21 -8.22
CA ILE A 124 8.54 9.04 -9.66
C ILE A 124 9.72 9.90 -10.10
N ASN A 125 10.87 9.25 -10.30
CA ASN A 125 12.15 9.92 -10.55
C ASN A 125 12.62 9.68 -11.98
N ILE A 126 13.58 10.50 -12.42
CA ILE A 126 14.30 10.31 -13.69
C ILE A 126 15.79 10.26 -13.42
N PHE A 127 16.47 9.25 -13.96
CA PHE A 127 17.93 9.15 -13.97
C PHE A 127 18.38 8.53 -15.29
N ASP A 128 19.35 9.13 -15.97
CA ASP A 128 19.86 8.66 -17.28
C ASP A 128 18.74 8.34 -18.31
N ASN A 129 17.75 9.23 -18.42
CA ASN A 129 16.55 9.08 -19.26
C ASN A 129 15.63 7.91 -18.90
N LEU A 130 15.87 7.21 -17.80
CA LEU A 130 14.98 6.19 -17.26
C LEU A 130 14.06 6.85 -16.23
N VAL A 131 12.75 6.78 -16.48
CA VAL A 131 11.76 7.06 -15.45
C VAL A 131 11.66 5.82 -14.56
N TYR A 132 11.59 5.97 -13.24
CA TYR A 132 11.52 4.83 -12.32
C TYR A 132 10.76 5.13 -11.03
N LEU A 133 10.27 4.07 -10.38
CA LEU A 133 9.66 4.11 -9.05
C LEU A 133 10.72 3.96 -7.95
N SER A 134 10.57 4.72 -6.87
CA SER A 134 11.37 4.54 -5.66
C SER A 134 10.58 4.89 -4.40
N SER A 135 11.06 4.43 -3.25
CA SER A 135 10.51 4.74 -1.92
C SER A 135 11.23 5.90 -1.22
N SER A 136 12.20 6.53 -1.90
CA SER A 136 13.02 7.61 -1.36
C SER A 136 13.44 8.61 -2.45
N GLU A 137 13.75 9.85 -2.05
CA GLU A 137 14.37 10.85 -2.93
C GLU A 137 15.81 10.52 -3.29
N THR A 138 16.50 9.70 -2.49
CA THR A 138 17.87 9.29 -2.76
C THR A 138 17.95 8.40 -4.01
N VAL A 139 18.91 8.70 -4.88
CA VAL A 139 19.23 7.90 -6.06
C VAL A 139 19.58 6.48 -5.61
N LEU A 140 18.91 5.50 -6.21
CA LEU A 140 19.10 4.08 -5.91
C LEU A 140 20.32 3.53 -6.65
N SER A 141 20.72 2.29 -6.34
CA SER A 141 21.73 1.62 -7.16
C SER A 141 21.25 1.46 -8.61
N PRO A 142 22.16 1.42 -9.61
CA PRO A 142 21.78 1.22 -11.01
C PRO A 142 20.87 0.01 -11.22
N GLU A 143 21.11 -1.09 -10.49
CA GLU A 143 20.29 -2.31 -10.56
C GLU A 143 18.85 -2.05 -10.10
N ALA A 144 18.69 -1.33 -8.99
CA ALA A 144 17.36 -0.99 -8.46
C ALA A 144 16.61 -0.02 -9.39
N ILE A 145 17.32 0.94 -10.00
CA ILE A 145 16.75 1.83 -11.02
C ILE A 145 16.24 1.01 -12.20
N HIS A 146 17.05 0.11 -12.77
CA HIS A 146 16.63 -0.74 -13.88
C HIS A 146 15.44 -1.64 -13.52
N GLN A 147 15.45 -2.25 -12.33
CA GLN A 147 14.35 -3.11 -11.88
C GLN A 147 13.02 -2.36 -11.76
N ASN A 148 13.06 -1.14 -11.23
CA ASN A 148 11.87 -0.33 -10.96
C ASN A 148 11.53 0.68 -12.07
N SER A 149 12.30 0.67 -13.16
CA SER A 149 12.09 1.56 -14.31
C SER A 149 10.80 1.26 -15.07
N PHE A 150 10.27 2.30 -15.72
CA PHE A 150 9.16 2.17 -16.66
C PHE A 150 9.65 1.49 -17.93
N LYS A 151 9.07 0.33 -18.24
CA LYS A 151 9.47 -0.56 -19.34
C LYS A 151 8.24 -1.13 -20.07
N ASN A 152 8.48 -1.90 -21.13
CA ASN A 152 7.40 -2.41 -21.96
C ASN A 152 6.64 -3.53 -21.21
N LYS A 153 5.36 -3.70 -21.56
CA LYS A 153 4.47 -4.70 -20.92
C LYS A 153 5.03 -6.13 -20.99
N GLN A 154 5.77 -6.45 -22.04
CA GLN A 154 6.40 -7.76 -22.26
C GLN A 154 7.56 -8.07 -21.30
N ASP A 155 8.10 -7.06 -20.60
CA ASP A 155 9.24 -7.20 -19.70
C ASP A 155 8.80 -7.55 -18.26
N PHE A 156 7.53 -7.94 -18.09
CA PHE A 156 6.91 -8.29 -16.82
C PHE A 156 6.47 -9.76 -16.80
N ASP A 157 6.49 -10.34 -15.60
CA ASP A 157 6.05 -11.71 -15.39
C ASP A 157 4.55 -11.87 -15.68
N GLN A 158 4.13 -13.06 -16.11
CA GLN A 158 2.71 -13.37 -16.37
C GLN A 158 1.79 -13.06 -15.18
N VAL A 159 2.31 -13.21 -13.96
CA VAL A 159 1.59 -12.92 -12.72
C VAL A 159 1.24 -11.44 -12.53
N ASP A 160 1.92 -10.54 -13.24
CA ASP A 160 1.71 -9.09 -13.14
C ASP A 160 0.72 -8.57 -14.19
N THR A 161 0.51 -9.32 -15.27
CA THR A 161 -0.33 -8.95 -16.42
C THR A 161 -1.73 -8.45 -16.05
N LYS A 162 -2.31 -9.01 -14.98
CA LYS A 162 -3.61 -8.58 -14.45
C LYS A 162 -3.60 -7.12 -13.99
N PHE A 163 -2.60 -6.71 -13.22
CA PHE A 163 -2.48 -5.33 -12.71
C PHE A 163 -2.09 -4.36 -13.83
N LEU A 164 -1.28 -4.81 -14.79
CA LEU A 164 -0.99 -4.01 -15.98
C LEU A 164 -2.24 -3.75 -16.81
N LYS A 165 -3.13 -4.76 -16.96
CA LYS A 165 -4.43 -4.58 -17.61
C LYS A 165 -5.34 -3.62 -16.83
N ILE A 166 -5.38 -3.71 -15.50
CA ILE A 166 -6.12 -2.76 -14.67
C ILE A 166 -5.65 -1.32 -14.96
N LEU A 167 -4.33 -1.08 -15.03
CA LEU A 167 -3.77 0.23 -15.37
C LEU A 167 -4.16 0.71 -16.78
N ASP A 168 -4.35 -0.21 -17.74
CA ASP A 168 -4.86 0.12 -19.07
C ASP A 168 -6.31 0.59 -19.04
N ASP A 169 -7.14 -0.09 -18.26
CA ASP A 169 -8.59 0.11 -18.20
C ASP A 169 -9.00 1.31 -17.31
N LEU A 170 -8.07 1.89 -16.54
CA LEU A 170 -8.31 3.09 -15.73
C LEU A 170 -8.40 4.32 -16.65
N ASN A 171 -9.60 4.78 -16.98
CA ASN A 171 -9.82 6.09 -17.62
C ASN A 171 -9.75 7.21 -16.59
#